data_AF-A0A848UPA0-F1
#
_entry.id   AF-A0A848UPA0-F1
#
_cell.length_a   1.000
_cell.length_b   1.000
_cell.length_c   1.000
_cell.angle_alpha   90.00
_cell.angle_beta   90.00
_cell.angle_gamma   90.00
#
_symmetry.space_group_name_H-M   'P 1'
#
loop_
_entity.id
_entity.type
_entity.pdbx_description
1 polymer ?
#
loop_
_entity_poly.entity_id
_entity_poly.type
_entity_poly.pdbx_seq_one_letter_code
_entity_poly.pdbx_strand_id
1 'polypeptide(L)'
;MSENKTGKYLKYAIGEIVLVVIGILIALSINNWNQNRKQHNAEKEFLQGIKADLKKDKDYIDLVIQRQQPKLDVFNYLNAASTKLHTQNASVVDSLFNIYFSSQRTFYPISGSFESAVSGNKINSFKDKAITSALIKLYNTTYARLIDNGNISDDRWDFLSKKYRHERRTGINENMSDAQLSALLDDMYHHFVHMRWYQNQLKDANTEIDAILNNIN
;
A
#
# COMPACT_ATOMS: atom_id res chain seq x y z
N MET A 1 -57.43 -62.91 2.97
CA MET A 1 -57.11 -61.63 3.67
C MET A 1 -55.71 -61.23 3.27
N SER A 2 -55.46 -59.99 2.82
CA SER A 2 -54.18 -59.22 2.90
C SER A 2 -53.59 -58.60 1.61
N GLU A 3 -54.09 -58.84 0.40
CA GLU A 3 -53.33 -58.39 -0.80
C GLU A 3 -53.41 -56.88 -1.14
N ASN A 4 -54.45 -56.16 -0.71
CA ASN A 4 -54.62 -54.73 -1.05
C ASN A 4 -54.25 -53.73 0.07
N LYS A 5 -53.82 -54.21 1.25
CA LYS A 5 -53.47 -53.32 2.38
C LYS A 5 -52.01 -52.87 2.31
N THR A 6 -51.08 -53.75 1.93
CA THR A 6 -49.63 -53.48 1.90
C THR A 6 -49.25 -52.36 0.94
N GLY A 7 -49.85 -52.33 -0.26
CA GLY A 7 -49.61 -51.26 -1.24
C GLY A 7 -50.16 -49.89 -0.80
N LYS A 8 -51.20 -49.87 0.04
CA LYS A 8 -51.76 -48.63 0.60
C LYS A 8 -50.81 -48.02 1.63
N TYR A 9 -50.31 -48.84 2.57
CA TYR A 9 -49.31 -48.40 3.56
C TYR A 9 -47.99 -47.95 2.89
N LEU A 10 -47.54 -48.65 1.84
CA LEU A 10 -46.32 -48.27 1.11
C LEU A 10 -46.46 -46.89 0.42
N LYS A 11 -47.61 -46.61 -0.20
CA LYS A 11 -47.88 -45.29 -0.81
C LYS A 11 -47.90 -44.16 0.22
N TYR A 12 -48.50 -44.39 1.39
CA TYR A 12 -48.52 -43.39 2.46
C TYR A 12 -47.12 -43.15 3.04
N ALA A 13 -46.34 -44.20 3.28
CA ALA A 13 -44.96 -44.06 3.77
C ALA A 13 -44.05 -43.32 2.79
N ILE A 14 -44.18 -43.58 1.48
CA ILE A 14 -43.44 -42.84 0.44
C ILE A 14 -43.86 -41.36 0.42
N GLY A 15 -45.16 -41.07 0.53
CA GLY A 15 -45.66 -39.69 0.60
C GLY A 15 -45.09 -38.93 1.80
N GLU A 16 -45.01 -39.58 2.96
CA GLU A 16 -44.44 -38.99 4.18
C GLU A 16 -42.92 -38.73 4.04
N ILE A 17 -42.16 -39.67 3.47
CA ILE A 17 -40.73 -39.46 3.18
C ILE A 17 -40.54 -38.28 2.22
N VAL A 18 -41.34 -38.19 1.16
CA VAL A 18 -41.25 -37.08 0.19
C VAL A 18 -41.57 -35.74 0.86
N LEU A 19 -42.58 -35.67 1.72
CA LEU A 19 -42.91 -34.46 2.48
C LEU A 19 -41.78 -34.06 3.44
N VAL A 20 -41.19 -35.02 4.16
CA VAL A 20 -40.03 -34.78 5.04
C VAL A 20 -38.83 -34.27 4.24
N VAL A 21 -38.53 -34.89 3.10
CA VAL A 21 -37.42 -34.47 2.23
C VAL A 21 -37.64 -33.06 1.69
N ILE A 22 -38.85 -32.72 1.23
CA ILE A 22 -39.21 -31.36 0.80
C ILE A 22 -39.01 -30.36 1.95
N GLY A 23 -39.46 -30.71 3.17
CA GLY A 23 -39.26 -29.89 4.36
C GLY A 23 -37.78 -29.61 4.65
N ILE A 24 -36.93 -30.64 4.60
CA ILE A 24 -35.47 -30.51 4.79
C ILE A 24 -34.85 -29.66 3.70
N LEU A 25 -35.21 -29.86 2.43
CA LEU A 25 -34.67 -29.10 1.31
C LEU A 25 -35.05 -27.62 1.39
N ILE A 26 -36.28 -27.30 1.78
CA ILE A 26 -36.71 -25.91 2.00
C ILE A 26 -35.92 -25.30 3.15
N ALA A 27 -35.77 -26.00 4.27
CA ALA A 27 -35.00 -25.52 5.43
C ALA A 27 -33.54 -25.23 5.06
N LEU A 28 -32.89 -26.14 4.34
CA LEU A 28 -31.52 -25.95 3.83
C LEU A 28 -31.44 -24.78 2.85
N SER A 29 -32.42 -24.65 1.96
CA SER A 29 -32.47 -23.56 0.97
C SER A 29 -32.59 -22.19 1.65
N ILE A 30 -33.44 -22.06 2.66
CA ILE A 30 -33.58 -20.83 3.46
C ILE A 30 -32.29 -20.51 4.21
N ASN A 31 -31.65 -21.51 4.82
CA ASN A 31 -30.38 -21.32 5.53
C ASN A 31 -29.27 -20.86 4.57
N ASN A 32 -29.12 -21.51 3.42
CA ASN A 32 -28.13 -21.16 2.39
C ASN A 32 -28.37 -19.74 1.85
N TRP A 33 -29.63 -19.35 1.62
CA TRP A 33 -29.98 -18.00 1.20
C TRP A 33 -29.58 -16.95 2.25
N ASN A 34 -29.88 -17.19 3.54
CA ASN A 34 -29.49 -16.29 4.63
C ASN A 34 -27.97 -16.17 4.77
N GLN A 35 -27.23 -17.29 4.66
CA GLN A 35 -25.76 -17.29 4.67
C GLN A 35 -25.18 -16.48 3.51
N ASN A 36 -25.67 -16.72 2.29
CA ASN A 36 -25.26 -15.98 1.09
C ASN A 36 -25.52 -14.47 1.22
N ARG A 37 -26.67 -14.09 1.79
CA ARG A 37 -27.00 -12.67 2.06
C ARG A 37 -26.01 -12.04 3.05
N LYS A 38 -25.72 -12.72 4.17
CA LYS A 38 -24.75 -12.22 5.17
C LYS A 38 -23.35 -12.06 4.59
N GLN A 39 -22.91 -13.03 3.79
CA GLN A 39 -21.62 -13.00 3.11
C GLN A 39 -21.52 -11.85 2.10
N HIS A 40 -22.58 -11.63 1.31
CA HIS A 40 -22.63 -10.53 0.36
C HIS A 40 -22.58 -9.16 1.06
N ASN A 41 -23.29 -9.00 2.18
CA ASN A 41 -23.22 -7.75 2.96
C ASN A 41 -21.81 -7.51 3.52
N ALA A 42 -21.17 -8.55 4.06
CA ALA A 42 -19.81 -8.45 4.57
C ALA A 42 -18.79 -8.11 3.47
N GLU A 43 -18.94 -8.68 2.28
CA GLU A 43 -18.11 -8.35 1.11
C GLU A 43 -18.31 -6.88 0.71
N LYS A 44 -19.55 -6.38 0.68
CA LYS A 44 -19.83 -4.99 0.36
C LYS A 44 -19.22 -4.01 1.37
N GLU A 45 -19.38 -4.29 2.66
CA GLU A 45 -18.77 -3.47 3.73
C GLU A 45 -17.24 -3.47 3.63
N PHE A 46 -16.64 -4.63 3.37
CA PHE A 46 -15.20 -4.77 3.14
C PHE A 46 -14.73 -3.93 1.95
N LEU A 47 -15.38 -4.07 0.78
CA LEU A 47 -15.00 -3.33 -0.42
C LEU A 47 -15.15 -1.81 -0.24
N GLN A 48 -16.15 -1.36 0.52
CA GLN A 48 -16.31 0.05 0.87
C GLN A 48 -15.17 0.55 1.77
N GLY A 49 -14.79 -0.23 2.79
CA GLY A 49 -13.66 0.09 3.67
C GLY A 49 -12.35 0.15 2.89
N ILE A 50 -12.06 -0.88 2.10
CA ILE A 50 -10.87 -0.93 1.23
C ILE A 50 -10.83 0.24 0.26
N LYS A 51 -11.94 0.58 -0.39
CA LYS A 51 -12.00 1.73 -1.31
C LYS A 51 -11.65 3.05 -0.61
N ALA A 52 -12.02 3.21 0.66
CA ALA A 52 -11.67 4.39 1.45
C ALA A 52 -10.20 4.37 1.89
N ASP A 53 -9.67 3.21 2.28
CA ASP A 53 -8.28 3.04 2.70
C ASP A 53 -7.32 3.27 1.52
N LEU A 54 -7.58 2.65 0.37
CA LEU A 54 -6.76 2.81 -0.85
C LEU A 54 -6.70 4.26 -1.36
N LYS A 55 -7.80 5.03 -1.23
CA LYS A 55 -7.78 6.46 -1.59
C LYS A 55 -6.84 7.25 -0.70
N LYS A 56 -6.88 6.99 0.61
CA LYS A 56 -5.99 7.64 1.57
C LYS A 56 -4.53 7.22 1.37
N ASP A 57 -4.29 5.95 1.05
CA ASP A 57 -2.95 5.45 0.70
C ASP A 57 -2.41 6.22 -0.50
N LYS A 58 -3.22 6.38 -1.56
CA LYS A 58 -2.86 7.16 -2.73
C LYS A 58 -2.55 8.61 -2.39
N ASP A 59 -3.41 9.28 -1.63
CA ASP A 59 -3.17 10.66 -1.18
C ASP A 59 -1.86 10.78 -0.38
N TYR A 60 -1.55 9.78 0.45
CA TYR A 60 -0.31 9.74 1.21
C TYR A 60 0.92 9.49 0.32
N ILE A 61 0.82 8.61 -0.67
CA ILE A 61 1.87 8.39 -1.67
C ILE A 61 2.16 9.68 -2.43
N ASP A 62 1.12 10.39 -2.89
CA ASP A 62 1.25 11.66 -3.60
C ASP A 62 1.94 12.73 -2.73
N LEU A 63 1.60 12.78 -1.44
CA LEU A 63 2.28 13.65 -0.46
C LEU A 63 3.77 13.30 -0.31
N VAL A 64 4.12 12.01 -0.22
CA VAL A 64 5.52 11.56 -0.11
C VAL A 64 6.31 11.96 -1.35
N ILE A 65 5.76 11.72 -2.55
CA ILE A 65 6.35 12.11 -3.83
C ILE A 65 6.59 13.63 -3.87
N GLN A 66 5.57 14.43 -3.51
CA GLN A 66 5.65 15.89 -3.48
C GLN A 66 6.74 16.40 -2.52
N ARG A 67 6.91 15.75 -1.36
CA ARG A 67 7.93 16.11 -0.37
C ARG A 67 9.36 15.73 -0.81
N GLN A 68 9.50 14.68 -1.62
CA GLN A 68 10.80 14.24 -2.13
C GLN A 68 11.28 15.07 -3.33
N GLN A 69 10.36 15.57 -4.16
CA GLN A 69 10.72 16.26 -5.40
C GLN A 69 11.71 17.42 -5.22
N PRO A 70 11.53 18.36 -4.26
CA PRO A 70 12.50 19.44 -4.07
C PRO A 70 13.91 18.97 -3.73
N LYS A 71 14.06 17.84 -3.02
CA LYS A 71 15.38 17.28 -2.69
C LYS A 71 16.08 16.75 -3.93
N LEU A 72 15.34 16.10 -4.83
CA LEU A 72 15.87 15.62 -6.11
C LEU A 72 16.33 16.79 -6.98
N ASP A 73 15.53 17.86 -7.03
CA ASP A 73 15.84 19.07 -7.80
C ASP A 73 17.09 19.78 -7.25
N VAL A 74 17.19 19.90 -5.92
CA VAL A 74 18.38 20.45 -5.25
C VAL A 74 19.63 19.65 -5.58
N PHE A 75 19.57 18.32 -5.50
CA PHE A 75 20.75 17.50 -5.83
C PHE A 75 21.19 17.72 -7.27
N ASN A 76 20.26 17.69 -8.23
CA ASN A 76 20.57 17.91 -9.63
C ASN A 76 21.25 19.28 -9.84
N TYR A 77 20.74 20.32 -9.19
CA TYR A 77 21.33 21.65 -9.24
C TYR A 77 22.74 21.68 -8.66
N LEU A 78 22.94 21.18 -7.44
CA LEU A 78 24.24 21.18 -6.76
C LEU A 78 25.29 20.37 -7.53
N ASN A 79 24.89 19.20 -8.05
CA ASN A 79 25.76 18.35 -8.83
C ASN A 79 26.20 19.03 -10.15
N ALA A 80 25.27 19.70 -10.84
CA ALA A 80 25.56 20.44 -12.07
C ALA A 80 26.41 21.71 -11.81
N ALA A 81 26.21 22.35 -10.67
CA ALA A 81 26.93 23.58 -10.30
C ALA A 81 28.26 23.32 -9.57
N SER A 82 28.61 22.06 -9.30
CA SER A 82 29.71 21.63 -8.40
C SER A 82 31.04 22.38 -8.59
N THR A 83 31.46 22.64 -9.81
CA THR A 83 32.71 23.36 -10.14
C THR A 83 32.70 24.86 -9.82
N LYS A 84 31.53 25.46 -9.54
CA LYS A 84 31.34 26.90 -9.32
C LYS A 84 30.84 27.25 -7.92
N LEU A 85 30.51 26.24 -7.10
CA LEU A 85 29.88 26.43 -5.78
C LEU A 85 30.74 27.28 -4.82
N HIS A 86 32.07 27.17 -4.90
CA HIS A 86 33.00 27.94 -4.04
C HIS A 86 33.13 29.43 -4.41
N THR A 87 32.70 29.84 -5.61
CA THR A 87 33.16 31.13 -6.17
C THR A 87 32.11 32.23 -6.19
N GLN A 88 30.81 31.93 -6.03
CA GLN A 88 29.80 32.96 -6.31
C GLN A 88 28.60 33.08 -5.36
N ASN A 89 28.19 32.10 -4.55
CA ASN A 89 26.94 32.25 -3.75
C ASN A 89 26.80 31.29 -2.53
N ALA A 90 27.60 31.47 -1.47
CA ALA A 90 27.50 30.66 -0.25
C ALA A 90 26.07 30.62 0.35
N SER A 91 25.37 31.76 0.40
CA SER A 91 23.99 31.85 0.93
C SER A 91 22.96 31.03 0.14
N VAL A 92 23.15 30.89 -1.18
CA VAL A 92 22.27 30.08 -2.03
C VAL A 92 22.51 28.60 -1.75
N VAL A 93 23.76 28.21 -1.59
CA VAL A 93 24.17 26.84 -1.27
C VAL A 93 23.61 26.40 0.08
N ASP A 94 23.66 27.27 1.10
CA ASP A 94 23.03 27.03 2.40
C ASP A 94 21.53 26.80 2.31
N SER A 95 20.84 27.64 1.53
CA SER A 95 19.39 27.53 1.34
C SER A 95 19.00 26.21 0.68
N LEU A 96 19.77 25.78 -0.33
CA LEU A 96 19.59 24.49 -0.99
C LEU A 96 19.84 23.32 -0.04
N PHE A 97 20.87 23.43 0.81
CA PHE A 97 21.17 22.42 1.82
C PHE A 97 20.02 22.24 2.82
N ASN A 98 19.43 23.34 3.29
CA ASN A 98 18.26 23.28 4.17
C ASN A 98 17.07 22.56 3.51
N ILE A 99 16.86 22.78 2.21
CA ILE A 99 15.82 22.08 1.45
C ILE A 99 16.13 20.59 1.37
N TYR A 100 17.37 20.21 1.02
CA TYR A 100 17.77 18.81 0.88
C TYR A 100 17.68 18.05 2.22
N PHE A 101 18.15 18.65 3.31
CA PHE A 101 18.20 18.06 4.65
C PHE A 101 16.94 18.27 5.50
N SER A 102 15.87 18.81 4.90
CA SER A 102 14.53 18.82 5.52
C SER A 102 14.09 17.40 5.92
N SER A 103 13.07 17.29 6.78
CA SER A 103 12.58 15.99 7.23
C SER A 103 12.17 15.09 6.06
N GLN A 104 12.45 13.79 6.20
CA GLN A 104 12.06 12.77 5.24
C GLN A 104 10.76 12.09 5.67
N ARG A 105 9.97 11.67 4.69
CA ARG A 105 8.81 10.82 4.88
C ARG A 105 8.88 9.65 3.90
N THR A 106 8.40 8.51 4.38
CA THR A 106 8.27 7.26 3.64
C THR A 106 6.84 6.73 3.79
N PHE A 107 6.46 5.85 2.86
CA PHE A 107 5.11 5.31 2.77
C PHE A 107 4.86 4.22 3.81
N TYR A 108 3.71 4.30 4.47
CA TYR A 108 3.15 3.27 5.33
C TYR A 108 1.66 3.15 4.98
N PRO A 109 1.18 1.96 4.62
CA PRO A 109 -0.19 1.77 4.17
C PRO A 109 -1.20 1.76 5.32
N ILE A 110 -2.44 2.09 4.99
CA ILE A 110 -3.60 1.83 5.83
C ILE A 110 -4.08 0.40 5.54
N SER A 111 -3.83 -0.48 6.51
CA SER A 111 -4.08 -1.92 6.36
C SER A 111 -5.28 -2.46 7.16
N GLY A 112 -5.95 -1.62 7.96
CA GLY A 112 -6.97 -2.07 8.91
C GLY A 112 -8.13 -2.87 8.29
N SER A 113 -8.69 -2.40 7.15
CA SER A 113 -9.77 -3.13 6.47
C SER A 113 -9.28 -4.45 5.87
N PHE A 114 -8.08 -4.46 5.29
CA PHE A 114 -7.47 -5.65 4.69
C PHE A 114 -7.15 -6.71 5.73
N GLU A 115 -6.45 -6.32 6.81
CA GLU A 115 -6.06 -7.21 7.91
C GLU A 115 -7.26 -7.82 8.61
N SER A 116 -8.33 -7.04 8.81
CA SER A 116 -9.58 -7.53 9.39
C SER A 116 -10.22 -8.64 8.55
N ALA A 117 -10.22 -8.49 7.21
CA ALA A 117 -10.77 -9.49 6.31
C ALA A 117 -9.92 -10.76 6.20
N VAL A 118 -8.59 -10.62 6.25
CA VAL A 118 -7.64 -11.75 6.26
C VAL A 118 -7.75 -12.51 7.58
N SER A 119 -7.69 -11.81 8.72
CA SER A 119 -7.75 -12.41 10.07
C SER A 119 -9.07 -13.12 10.34
N GLY A 120 -10.17 -12.57 9.81
CA GLY A 120 -11.49 -13.21 9.89
C GLY A 120 -11.69 -14.38 8.92
N ASN A 121 -10.70 -14.73 8.10
CA ASN A 121 -10.78 -15.69 6.99
C ASN A 121 -11.92 -15.38 5.99
N LYS A 122 -12.43 -14.15 6.00
CA LYS A 122 -13.57 -13.70 5.18
C LYS A 122 -13.15 -13.47 3.73
N ILE A 123 -11.90 -13.05 3.53
CA ILE A 123 -11.34 -12.74 2.21
C ILE A 123 -11.47 -13.92 1.24
N ASN A 124 -11.30 -15.15 1.74
CA ASN A 124 -11.44 -16.38 0.95
C ASN A 124 -12.88 -16.68 0.53
N SER A 125 -13.87 -16.09 1.21
CA SER A 125 -15.29 -16.28 0.90
C SER A 125 -15.82 -15.27 -0.13
N PHE A 126 -15.14 -14.15 -0.36
CA PHE A 126 -15.64 -13.12 -1.29
C PHE A 126 -15.75 -13.65 -2.73
N LYS A 127 -16.81 -13.21 -3.42
CA LYS A 127 -17.15 -13.70 -4.76
C LYS A 127 -16.18 -13.18 -5.79
N ASP A 128 -15.77 -11.92 -5.68
CA ASP A 128 -14.82 -11.33 -6.63
C ASP A 128 -13.39 -11.78 -6.34
N LYS A 129 -13.00 -12.90 -6.96
CA LYS A 129 -11.65 -13.45 -6.84
C LYS A 129 -10.59 -12.60 -7.52
N ALA A 130 -10.95 -11.82 -8.53
CA ALA A 130 -10.01 -10.96 -9.23
C ALA A 130 -9.59 -9.79 -8.34
N ILE A 131 -10.56 -9.07 -7.78
CA ILE A 131 -10.31 -7.97 -6.82
C ILE A 131 -9.58 -8.51 -5.59
N THR A 132 -10.02 -9.64 -5.04
CA THR A 132 -9.40 -10.24 -3.86
C THR A 132 -7.92 -10.58 -4.11
N SER A 133 -7.61 -11.20 -5.25
CA SER A 133 -6.23 -11.53 -5.60
C SER A 133 -5.37 -10.30 -5.84
N ALA A 134 -5.94 -9.25 -6.46
CA ALA A 134 -5.25 -7.98 -6.67
C ALA A 134 -4.94 -7.28 -5.34
N LEU A 135 -5.86 -7.27 -4.38
CA LEU A 135 -5.64 -6.73 -3.04
C LEU A 135 -4.56 -7.52 -2.29
N ILE A 136 -4.61 -8.85 -2.34
CA ILE A 136 -3.58 -9.69 -1.71
C ILE A 136 -2.20 -9.38 -2.29
N LYS A 137 -2.09 -9.26 -3.62
CA LYS A 137 -0.83 -8.89 -4.29
C LYS A 137 -0.36 -7.49 -3.85
N LEU A 138 -1.25 -6.48 -3.89
CA LEU A 138 -0.92 -5.12 -3.50
C LEU A 138 -0.36 -5.06 -2.08
N TYR A 139 -1.09 -5.60 -1.10
CA TYR A 139 -0.69 -5.53 0.32
C TYR A 139 0.54 -6.39 0.63
N ASN A 140 0.57 -7.65 0.18
CA ASN A 140 1.61 -8.58 0.58
C ASN A 140 2.89 -8.49 -0.26
N THR A 141 2.83 -7.85 -1.43
CA THR A 141 3.98 -7.72 -2.34
C THR A 141 4.37 -6.26 -2.53
N THR A 142 3.49 -5.46 -3.13
CA THR A 142 3.80 -4.07 -3.50
C THR A 142 4.05 -3.22 -2.25
N TYR A 143 3.12 -3.21 -1.30
CA TYR A 143 3.25 -2.43 -0.06
C TYR A 143 4.37 -2.95 0.84
N ALA A 144 4.50 -4.27 1.00
CA ALA A 144 5.61 -4.86 1.74
C ALA A 144 6.97 -4.39 1.18
N ARG A 145 7.13 -4.42 -0.15
CA ARG A 145 8.34 -3.92 -0.82
C ARG A 145 8.54 -2.42 -0.63
N LEU A 146 7.48 -1.61 -0.69
CA LEU A 146 7.56 -0.18 -0.46
C LEU A 146 7.97 0.18 0.97
N ILE A 147 7.54 -0.60 1.97
CA ILE A 147 7.96 -0.43 3.37
C ILE A 147 9.45 -0.73 3.49
N ASP A 148 9.91 -1.87 2.97
CA ASP A 148 11.34 -2.25 3.01
C ASP A 148 12.22 -1.18 2.34
N ASN A 149 11.82 -0.72 1.16
CA ASN A 149 12.53 0.35 0.45
C ASN A 149 12.44 1.68 1.20
N GLY A 150 11.31 1.98 1.84
CA GLY A 150 11.14 3.13 2.71
C GLY A 150 12.16 3.12 3.84
N ASN A 151 12.29 2.00 4.55
CA ASN A 151 13.26 1.84 5.63
C ASN A 151 14.71 2.08 5.15
N ILE A 152 15.09 1.53 3.98
CA ILE A 152 16.41 1.79 3.39
C ILE A 152 16.59 3.28 3.08
N SER A 153 15.55 3.96 2.59
CA SER A 153 15.59 5.40 2.34
C SER A 153 15.83 6.18 3.63
N ASP A 154 15.14 5.80 4.71
CA ASP A 154 15.24 6.46 6.02
C ASP A 154 16.61 6.22 6.66
N ASP A 155 17.17 5.02 6.57
CA ASP A 155 18.51 4.70 7.05
C ASP A 155 19.59 5.53 6.31
N ARG A 156 19.46 5.68 4.99
CA ARG A 156 20.37 6.50 4.19
C ARG A 156 20.27 7.97 4.56
N TRP A 157 19.05 8.47 4.77
CA TRP A 157 18.83 9.84 5.22
C TRP A 157 19.43 10.05 6.61
N ASP A 158 19.20 9.14 7.55
CA ASP A 158 19.77 9.18 8.90
C ASP A 158 21.30 9.24 8.88
N PHE A 159 21.94 8.33 8.13
CA PHE A 159 23.39 8.32 7.93
C PHE A 159 23.90 9.67 7.44
N LEU A 160 23.32 10.19 6.35
CA LEU A 160 23.74 11.46 5.75
C LEU A 160 23.54 12.62 6.74
N SER A 161 22.39 12.63 7.41
CA SER A 161 22.00 13.67 8.36
C SER A 161 22.92 13.72 9.59
N LYS A 162 23.46 12.57 10.01
CA LYS A 162 24.44 12.42 11.10
C LYS A 162 25.85 12.79 10.66
N LYS A 163 26.27 12.36 9.46
CA LYS A 163 27.58 12.66 8.90
C LYS A 163 27.79 14.16 8.74
N TYR A 164 26.80 14.86 8.17
CA TYR A 164 26.85 16.30 7.88
C TYR A 164 26.13 17.16 8.93
N ARG A 165 26.09 16.70 10.20
CA ARG A 165 25.35 17.39 11.28
C ARG A 165 25.89 18.80 11.59
N HIS A 166 27.18 19.04 11.34
CA HIS A 166 27.80 20.34 11.60
C HIS A 166 27.27 21.36 10.60
N GLU A 167 27.43 21.05 9.31
CA GLU A 167 27.01 21.84 8.16
C GLU A 167 25.50 22.11 8.20
N ARG A 168 24.70 21.11 8.60
CA ARG A 168 23.26 21.28 8.81
C ARG A 168 22.90 22.29 9.91
N ARG A 169 23.75 22.43 10.92
CA ARG A 169 23.51 23.35 12.06
C ARG A 169 24.09 24.74 11.80
N THR A 170 25.20 24.83 11.09
CA THR A 170 25.98 26.07 10.94
C THR A 170 25.95 26.67 9.54
N GLY A 171 25.31 26.00 8.57
CA GLY A 171 25.50 26.28 7.15
C GLY A 171 26.75 25.58 6.61
N ILE A 172 26.83 25.47 5.28
CA ILE A 172 28.08 25.12 4.60
C ILE A 172 29.03 26.27 4.84
N ASN A 173 30.00 26.02 5.71
CA ASN A 173 31.03 26.99 6.00
C ASN A 173 31.84 27.27 4.72
N GLU A 174 32.25 28.52 4.50
CA GLU A 174 33.11 28.93 3.38
C GLU A 174 34.45 28.14 3.33
N ASN A 175 34.73 27.33 4.36
CA ASN A 175 35.94 26.55 4.57
C ASN A 175 35.86 25.08 4.14
N MET A 176 34.75 24.60 3.56
CA MET A 176 34.74 23.25 2.97
C MET A 176 35.69 23.23 1.77
N SER A 177 36.70 22.34 1.76
CA SER A 177 37.57 22.19 0.60
C SER A 177 36.84 21.51 -0.56
N ASP A 178 37.30 21.71 -1.80
CA ASP A 178 36.78 21.04 -2.99
C ASP A 178 36.64 19.51 -2.80
N ALA A 179 37.62 18.89 -2.12
CA ALA A 179 37.60 17.46 -1.83
C ALA A 179 36.48 17.07 -0.85
N GLN A 180 36.22 17.89 0.16
CA GLN A 180 35.11 17.67 1.10
C GLN A 180 33.75 17.89 0.43
N LEU A 181 33.64 18.89 -0.45
CA LEU A 181 32.43 19.14 -1.22
C LEU A 181 32.14 18.00 -2.20
N SER A 182 33.16 17.48 -2.88
CA SER A 182 33.03 16.30 -3.74
C SER A 182 32.54 15.09 -2.96
N ALA A 183 33.13 14.80 -1.79
CA ALA A 183 32.71 13.68 -0.95
C ALA A 183 31.26 13.81 -0.45
N LEU A 184 30.83 15.04 -0.16
CA LEU A 184 29.45 15.36 0.19
C LEU A 184 28.48 15.10 -0.97
N LEU A 185 28.83 15.56 -2.17
CA LEU A 185 28.02 15.30 -3.36
C LEU A 185 27.95 13.80 -3.69
N ASP A 186 29.01 13.02 -3.47
CA ASP A 186 29.01 11.57 -3.65
C ASP A 186 28.06 10.86 -2.67
N ASP A 187 28.08 11.24 -1.40
CA ASP A 187 27.12 10.69 -0.42
C ASP A 187 25.68 11.10 -0.74
N MET A 188 25.47 12.36 -1.13
CA MET A 188 24.15 12.85 -1.56
C MET A 188 23.68 12.14 -2.83
N TYR A 189 24.57 11.79 -3.76
CA TYR A 189 24.24 11.04 -4.96
C TYR A 189 23.72 9.64 -4.62
N HIS A 190 24.37 8.96 -3.67
CA HIS A 190 23.92 7.64 -3.22
C HIS A 190 22.51 7.66 -2.62
N HIS A 191 22.19 8.70 -1.85
CA HIS A 191 20.84 8.92 -1.33
C HIS A 191 19.85 9.31 -2.45
N PHE A 192 20.25 10.20 -3.36
CA PHE A 192 19.46 10.65 -4.51
C PHE A 192 19.01 9.52 -5.43
N VAL A 193 19.92 8.62 -5.83
CA VAL A 193 19.60 7.50 -6.74
C VAL A 193 18.52 6.62 -6.13
N HIS A 194 18.63 6.33 -4.84
CA HIS A 194 17.65 5.51 -4.14
C HIS A 194 16.31 6.22 -3.95
N MET A 195 16.32 7.50 -3.57
CA MET A 195 15.10 8.30 -3.47
C MET A 195 14.36 8.37 -4.81
N ARG A 196 15.08 8.58 -5.92
CA ARG A 196 14.48 8.60 -7.27
C ARG A 196 13.86 7.25 -7.63
N TRP A 197 14.56 6.15 -7.32
CA TRP A 197 14.03 4.81 -7.54
C TRP A 197 12.78 4.55 -6.70
N TYR A 198 12.81 4.88 -5.41
CA TYR A 198 11.67 4.76 -4.50
C TYR A 198 10.47 5.58 -4.97
N GLN A 199 10.69 6.82 -5.43
CA GLN A 199 9.65 7.69 -5.99
C GLN A 199 8.97 7.04 -7.22
N ASN A 200 9.71 6.31 -8.05
CA ASN A 200 9.12 5.59 -9.19
C ASN A 200 8.26 4.41 -8.71
N GLN A 201 8.74 3.63 -7.73
CA GLN A 201 7.96 2.52 -7.16
C GLN A 201 6.65 3.01 -6.51
N LEU A 202 6.68 4.18 -5.88
CA LEU A 202 5.50 4.85 -5.35
C LEU A 202 4.48 5.21 -6.46
N LYS A 203 4.95 5.73 -7.60
CA LYS A 203 4.09 6.03 -8.77
C LYS A 203 3.49 4.76 -9.38
N ASP A 204 4.27 3.69 -9.46
CA ASP A 204 3.81 2.39 -9.94
C ASP A 204 2.71 1.83 -9.03
N ALA A 205 2.88 1.94 -7.70
CA ALA A 205 1.87 1.54 -6.72
C ALA A 205 0.58 2.36 -6.84
N ASN A 206 0.66 3.67 -7.06
CA ASN A 206 -0.52 4.50 -7.34
C ASN A 206 -1.28 4.02 -8.58
N THR A 207 -0.56 3.62 -9.63
CA THR A 207 -1.18 3.06 -10.85
C THR A 207 -1.90 1.74 -10.57
N GLU A 208 -1.31 0.88 -9.73
CA GLU A 208 -1.93 -0.37 -9.29
C GLU A 208 -3.17 -0.12 -8.42
N ILE A 209 -3.12 0.87 -7.51
CA ILE A 209 -4.26 1.31 -6.70
C ILE A 209 -5.40 1.79 -7.61
N ASP A 210 -5.12 2.66 -8.59
CA ASP A 210 -6.13 3.18 -9.51
C ASP A 210 -6.78 2.04 -10.32
N ALA A 211 -6.00 1.06 -10.77
CA ALA A 211 -6.53 -0.12 -11.45
C ALA A 211 -7.48 -0.93 -10.55
N ILE A 212 -7.17 -1.11 -9.27
CA ILE A 212 -8.04 -1.81 -8.33
C ILE A 212 -9.32 -0.99 -8.06
N LEU A 213 -9.18 0.30 -7.78
CA LEU A 213 -10.30 1.19 -7.49
C LEU A 213 -11.32 1.26 -8.64
N ASN A 214 -10.85 1.24 -9.89
CA ASN A 214 -11.70 1.25 -11.07
C ASN A 214 -12.51 -0.05 -11.25
N ASN A 215 -12.08 -1.15 -10.64
CA ASN A 215 -12.78 -2.43 -10.67
C ASN A 215 -13.69 -2.65 -9.45
N ILE A 216 -13.60 -1.81 -8.41
CA ILE A 216 -14.52 -1.85 -7.26
C ILE A 216 -15.77 -1.02 -7.56
N ASN A 217 -16.84 -1.72 -7.96
CA ASN A 217 -18.19 -1.16 -8.14
C ASN A 217 -18.73 -0.51 -6.84
#